data_AF-A0A1B8W2M1-F1
#
_entry.id   AF-A0A1B8W2M1-F1
#
_cell.length_a   1.000
_cell.length_b   1.000
_cell.length_c   1.000
_cell.angle_alpha   90.00
_cell.angle_beta   90.00
_cell.angle_gamma   90.00
#
_symmetry.space_group_name_H-M   'P 1'
#
loop_
_entity.id
_entity.type
_entity.pdbx_description
1 polymer ?
#
loop_
_entity_poly.entity_id
_entity_poly.type
_entity_poly.pdbx_seq_one_letter_code
_entity_poly.pdbx_strand_id
1 'polypeptide(L)'
;MNKYLERYIENLTGRTFIKSVALEEEKVSIFFYKSYEEFLIHNKDSKITKVDYSEYFTQNTIEKILVGEPVRILREFSFVDVVSIIIPDMESPFSLYSIDINRKELNEYLEFKIEETSVYDGTWRSKFSDIYIHSKEHRRNFMSKFVSVIPRV
;
A
#
# COMPACT_ATOMS: atom_id res chain seq x y z
N MET A 1 17.92 -7.06 -3.81
CA MET A 1 16.52 -7.04 -4.27
C MET A 1 16.53 -6.76 -5.78
N ASN A 2 15.46 -7.04 -6.53
CA ASN A 2 15.46 -6.79 -7.98
C ASN A 2 15.58 -5.26 -8.24
N LYS A 3 16.53 -4.82 -9.07
CA LYS A 3 16.78 -3.38 -9.35
C LYS A 3 15.56 -2.63 -9.88
N TYR A 4 14.65 -3.32 -10.58
CA TYR A 4 13.40 -2.73 -11.05
C TYR A 4 12.40 -2.53 -9.91
N LEU A 5 12.32 -3.49 -8.99
CA LEU A 5 11.50 -3.35 -7.79
C LEU A 5 12.03 -2.24 -6.88
N GLU A 6 13.35 -2.13 -6.71
CA GLU A 6 13.99 -1.04 -5.95
C GLU A 6 13.60 0.35 -6.50
N ARG A 7 13.71 0.55 -7.82
CA ARG A 7 13.26 1.78 -8.49
C ARG A 7 11.75 2.01 -8.38
N TYR A 8 10.97 0.94 -8.40
CA TYR A 8 9.52 1.06 -8.24
C TYR A 8 9.15 1.52 -6.84
N ILE A 9 9.80 0.95 -5.82
CA ILE A 9 9.63 1.33 -4.42
C ILE A 9 9.88 2.84 -4.23
N GLU A 10 10.89 3.41 -4.90
CA GLU A 10 11.17 4.86 -4.86
C GLU A 10 9.99 5.73 -5.33
N ASN A 11 9.07 5.18 -6.13
CA ASN A 11 7.91 5.88 -6.67
C ASN A 11 6.59 5.53 -5.97
N LEU A 12 6.63 4.71 -4.90
CA LEU A 12 5.42 4.37 -4.14
C LEU A 12 4.81 5.61 -3.46
N THR A 13 3.48 5.68 -3.43
CA THR A 13 2.80 6.67 -2.62
C THR A 13 3.18 6.47 -1.16
N GLY A 14 3.68 7.53 -0.53
CA GLY A 14 4.09 7.50 0.88
C GLY A 14 5.49 6.98 1.12
N ARG A 15 6.33 6.86 0.07
CA ARG A 15 7.72 6.42 0.15
C ARG A 15 8.53 7.09 1.27
N THR A 16 8.34 8.38 1.51
CA THR A 16 9.01 9.13 2.58
C THR A 16 8.79 8.53 3.97
N PHE A 17 7.63 7.89 4.18
CA PHE A 17 7.21 7.31 5.46
C PHE A 17 7.34 5.79 5.50
N ILE A 18 7.91 5.17 4.46
CA ILE A 18 8.26 3.74 4.46
C ILE A 18 9.53 3.55 5.29
N LYS A 19 9.44 2.71 6.31
CA LYS A 19 10.56 2.26 7.15
C LYS A 19 11.42 1.24 6.42
N SER A 20 10.79 0.23 5.83
CA SER A 20 11.50 -0.85 5.15
C SER A 20 10.61 -1.55 4.12
N VAL A 21 11.26 -2.14 3.13
CA VAL A 21 10.64 -3.08 2.19
C VAL A 21 11.47 -4.35 2.18
N ALA A 22 10.82 -5.50 2.26
CA ALA A 22 11.43 -6.81 2.16
C ALA A 22 10.84 -7.57 0.97
N LEU A 23 11.68 -8.33 0.28
CA LEU A 23 11.30 -9.31 -0.73
C LEU A 23 11.80 -10.67 -0.24
N GLU A 24 10.87 -11.54 0.12
CA GLU A 24 11.13 -12.90 0.58
C GLU A 24 10.33 -13.85 -0.31
N GLU A 25 11.03 -14.68 -1.07
CA GLU A 25 10.42 -15.54 -2.10
C GLU A 25 9.56 -14.70 -3.08
N GLU A 26 8.25 -14.95 -3.10
CA GLU A 26 7.26 -14.29 -3.95
C GLU A 26 6.45 -13.23 -3.18
N LYS A 27 6.88 -12.85 -1.97
CA LYS A 27 6.20 -11.88 -1.10
C LYS A 27 6.96 -10.57 -0.98
N VAL A 28 6.28 -9.47 -1.27
CA VAL A 28 6.74 -8.11 -0.96
C VAL A 28 6.06 -7.62 0.31
N SER A 29 6.85 -7.26 1.32
CA SER A 29 6.35 -6.70 2.58
C SER A 29 6.80 -5.26 2.74
N ILE A 30 5.87 -4.33 2.91
CA ILE A 30 6.11 -2.90 3.07
C ILE A 30 5.69 -2.47 4.48
N PHE A 31 6.62 -1.85 5.20
CA PHE A 31 6.40 -1.38 6.55
C PHE A 31 6.54 0.13 6.58
N PHE A 32 5.47 0.83 6.95
CA PHE A 32 5.54 2.25 7.27
C PHE A 32 6.03 2.45 8.71
N TYR A 33 6.60 3.61 9.01
CA TYR A 33 6.83 4.00 10.40
C TYR A 33 5.50 4.02 11.14
N LYS A 34 5.46 3.42 12.32
CA LYS A 34 4.22 3.31 13.10
C LYS A 34 3.86 4.68 13.71
N SER A 35 4.82 5.54 14.02
CA SER A 35 4.57 6.90 14.53
C SER A 35 5.57 7.92 14.02
N TYR A 36 5.22 9.20 14.22
CA TYR A 36 6.13 10.31 14.01
C TYR A 36 7.42 10.20 14.83
N GLU A 37 7.33 9.74 16.09
CA GLU A 37 8.51 9.56 16.94
C GLU A 37 9.45 8.49 16.37
N GLU A 38 8.91 7.37 15.88
CA GLU A 38 9.70 6.33 15.20
C GLU A 38 10.32 6.85 13.90
N PHE A 39 9.56 7.63 13.13
CA PHE A 39 10.04 8.28 11.92
C PHE A 39 11.22 9.22 12.22
N LEU A 40 11.13 10.07 13.23
CA LEU A 40 12.21 11.00 13.60
C LEU A 40 13.48 10.30 14.07
N ILE A 41 13.36 9.19 14.81
CA ILE A 41 14.53 8.43 15.27
C ILE A 41 15.42 8.01 14.09
N HIS A 42 14.80 7.66 12.97
CA HIS A 42 15.48 7.18 11.75
C HIS A 42 15.73 8.31 10.73
N ASN A 43 15.14 9.49 10.91
CA ASN A 43 15.20 10.62 9.97
C ASN A 43 15.46 11.93 10.72
N LYS A 44 16.55 11.98 11.51
CA LYS A 44 16.84 13.10 12.43
C LYS A 44 17.00 14.46 11.76
N ASP A 45 17.47 14.47 10.52
CA ASP A 45 17.68 15.70 9.73
C ASP A 45 16.44 16.08 8.89
N SER A 46 15.33 15.34 9.05
CA SER A 46 14.09 15.61 8.34
C SER A 46 13.49 16.95 8.74
N LYS A 47 12.98 17.70 7.75
CA LYS A 47 12.22 18.93 7.96
C LYS A 47 10.72 18.67 8.16
N ILE A 48 10.27 17.42 8.06
CA ILE A 48 8.87 17.03 8.26
C ILE A 48 8.55 17.19 9.74
N THR A 49 7.54 18.01 10.03
CA THR A 49 7.02 18.20 11.38
C THR A 49 5.99 17.14 11.76
N LYS A 50 5.59 17.09 13.04
CA LYS A 50 4.51 16.22 13.51
C LYS A 50 3.18 16.53 12.81
N VAL A 51 2.95 17.81 12.50
CA VAL A 51 1.77 18.27 11.77
C VAL A 51 1.80 17.73 10.35
N ASP A 52 2.91 17.92 9.62
CA ASP A 52 3.06 17.40 8.25
C ASP A 52 2.84 15.88 8.18
N TYR A 53 3.40 15.15 9.14
CA TYR A 53 3.20 13.70 9.26
C TYR A 53 1.72 13.35 9.45
N SER A 54 1.04 14.03 10.38
CA SER A 54 -0.36 13.77 10.68
C SER A 54 -1.30 14.15 9.53
N GLU A 55 -1.02 15.27 8.85
CA GLU A 55 -1.79 15.75 7.71
C GLU A 55 -1.61 14.86 6.47
N TYR A 56 -0.45 14.22 6.33
CA TYR A 56 -0.24 13.24 5.28
C TYR A 56 -1.14 12.01 5.45
N PHE A 57 -1.14 11.41 6.65
CA PHE A 57 -1.85 10.17 6.97
C PHE A 57 -3.34 10.40 7.29
N THR A 58 -4.06 11.08 6.39
CA THR A 58 -5.53 11.07 6.44
C THR A 58 -6.07 9.67 6.14
N GLN A 59 -7.27 9.36 6.65
CA GLN A 59 -7.95 8.11 6.34
C GLN A 59 -8.06 7.85 4.83
N ASN A 60 -8.35 8.89 4.05
CA ASN A 60 -8.42 8.78 2.59
C ASN A 60 -7.06 8.47 1.94
N THR A 61 -5.96 9.01 2.47
CA THR A 61 -4.60 8.68 2.00
C THR A 61 -4.28 7.22 2.30
N ILE A 62 -4.52 6.78 3.55
CA ILE A 62 -4.29 5.40 4.01
C ILE A 62 -5.07 4.41 3.15
N GLU A 63 -6.38 4.63 2.96
CA GLU A 63 -7.22 3.77 2.11
C GLU A 63 -6.67 3.67 0.68
N LYS A 64 -6.25 4.79 0.08
CA LYS A 64 -5.69 4.77 -1.28
C LYS A 64 -4.37 4.02 -1.38
N ILE A 65 -3.52 4.09 -0.35
CA ILE A 65 -2.28 3.31 -0.29
C ILE A 65 -2.61 1.83 -0.21
N LEU A 66 -3.48 1.44 0.73
CA LEU A 66 -3.83 0.04 1.00
C LEU A 66 -4.59 -0.64 -0.14
N VAL A 67 -5.34 0.12 -0.95
CA VAL A 67 -5.98 -0.41 -2.16
C VAL A 67 -5.06 -0.34 -3.38
N GLY A 68 -4.34 0.78 -3.56
CA GLY A 68 -3.63 1.07 -4.79
C GLY A 68 -2.27 0.39 -4.91
N GLU A 69 -1.40 0.57 -3.91
CA GLU A 69 -0.02 0.11 -3.99
C GLU A 69 0.16 -1.41 -4.07
N PRO A 70 -0.54 -2.24 -3.26
CA PRO A 70 -0.32 -3.68 -3.35
C PRO A 70 -0.79 -4.22 -4.70
N VAL A 71 -1.89 -3.68 -5.23
CA VAL A 71 -2.43 -4.09 -6.52
C VAL A 71 -1.54 -3.67 -7.69
N ARG A 72 -0.92 -2.48 -7.62
CA ARG A 72 0.05 -2.08 -8.66
C ARG A 72 1.30 -2.96 -8.65
N ILE A 73 1.80 -3.34 -7.47
CA ILE A 73 2.96 -4.23 -7.36
C ILE A 73 2.62 -5.59 -7.98
N LEU A 74 1.44 -6.16 -7.64
CA LEU A 74 0.99 -7.41 -8.24
C LEU A 74 0.83 -7.27 -9.76
N ARG A 75 0.26 -6.18 -10.26
CA ARG A 75 0.18 -5.95 -11.72
C ARG A 75 1.55 -5.94 -12.39
N GLU A 76 2.51 -5.23 -11.80
CA GLU A 76 3.80 -4.91 -12.44
C GLU A 76 4.81 -6.06 -12.38
N PHE A 77 4.80 -6.83 -11.29
CA PHE A 77 5.84 -7.81 -11.01
C PHE A 77 5.26 -9.23 -11.00
N SER A 78 5.41 -9.94 -12.12
CA SER A 78 4.91 -11.32 -12.28
C SER A 78 5.56 -12.34 -11.35
N PHE A 79 6.72 -12.04 -10.76
CA PHE A 79 7.38 -12.88 -9.76
C PHE A 79 6.88 -12.64 -8.32
N VAL A 80 5.99 -11.67 -8.11
CA VAL A 80 5.39 -11.37 -6.80
C VAL A 80 3.97 -11.91 -6.79
N ASP A 81 3.66 -12.81 -5.86
CA ASP A 81 2.33 -13.37 -5.71
C ASP A 81 1.61 -12.85 -4.47
N VAL A 82 2.35 -12.29 -3.51
CA VAL A 82 1.78 -11.74 -2.28
C VAL A 82 2.35 -10.35 -2.00
N VAL A 83 1.48 -9.42 -1.63
CA VAL A 83 1.91 -8.11 -1.11
C VAL A 83 1.29 -7.87 0.25
N SER A 84 2.14 -7.55 1.22
CA SER A 84 1.73 -7.11 2.54
C SER A 84 2.13 -5.67 2.79
N ILE A 85 1.21 -4.89 3.36
CA ILE A 85 1.48 -3.52 3.79
C ILE A 85 0.99 -3.35 5.23
N ILE A 86 1.84 -2.81 6.09
CA ILE A 86 1.48 -2.37 7.44
C ILE A 86 1.67 -0.86 7.53
N ILE A 87 0.59 -0.17 7.90
CA ILE A 87 0.52 1.30 7.97
C ILE A 87 -0.14 1.73 9.28
N PRO A 88 0.31 2.83 9.92
CA PRO A 88 -0.32 3.31 11.15
C PRO A 88 -1.78 3.66 10.97
N ASP A 89 -2.57 3.31 11.97
CA ASP A 89 -3.92 3.85 12.15
C ASP A 89 -3.80 5.19 12.89
N MET A 90 -4.19 6.28 12.24
CA MET A 90 -4.14 7.61 12.84
C MET A 90 -5.35 7.90 13.73
N GLU A 91 -6.42 7.12 13.61
CA GLU A 91 -7.61 7.26 14.47
C GLU A 91 -7.42 6.56 15.82
N SER A 92 -6.52 5.57 15.89
CA SER A 92 -6.20 4.88 17.13
C SER A 92 -4.69 4.61 17.26
N PRO A 93 -4.03 5.15 18.30
CA PRO A 93 -2.58 4.98 18.48
C PRO A 93 -2.17 3.54 18.80
N PHE A 94 -3.12 2.66 19.14
CA PHE A 94 -2.90 1.28 19.54
C PHE A 94 -3.18 0.27 18.42
N SER A 95 -3.53 0.72 17.22
CA SER A 95 -3.82 -0.13 16.07
C SER A 95 -2.94 0.20 14.87
N LEU A 96 -2.86 -0.76 13.97
CA LEU A 96 -2.28 -0.63 12.63
C LEU A 96 -3.28 -1.20 11.63
N TYR A 97 -3.32 -0.63 10.43
CA TYR A 97 -3.94 -1.30 9.29
C TYR A 97 -2.94 -2.26 8.67
N SER A 98 -3.41 -3.45 8.32
CA SER A 98 -2.63 -4.48 7.67
C SER A 98 -3.41 -5.04 6.49
N ILE A 99 -2.73 -5.17 5.35
CA ILE A 99 -3.18 -5.98 4.22
C ILE A 99 -2.15 -7.06 3.94
N ASP A 100 -2.62 -8.24 3.54
CA ASP A 100 -1.80 -9.35 3.06
C ASP A 100 -2.59 -10.02 1.93
N ILE A 101 -2.39 -9.55 0.70
CA ILE A 101 -3.21 -9.93 -0.45
C ILE A 101 -2.42 -10.79 -1.43
N ASN A 102 -3.03 -11.91 -1.82
CA ASN A 102 -2.51 -12.81 -2.84
C ASN A 102 -3.09 -12.46 -4.22
N ARG A 103 -2.28 -12.55 -5.28
CA ARG A 103 -2.69 -12.31 -6.68
C ARG A 103 -3.92 -13.12 -7.08
N LYS A 104 -3.96 -14.40 -6.73
CA LYS A 104 -5.08 -15.29 -7.06
C LYS A 104 -6.37 -14.79 -6.41
N GLU A 105 -6.32 -14.48 -5.12
CA GLU A 105 -7.48 -13.96 -4.38
C GLU A 105 -7.96 -12.61 -4.95
N LEU A 106 -7.01 -11.73 -5.29
CA LEU A 106 -7.32 -10.46 -5.94
C LEU A 106 -8.01 -10.69 -7.30
N ASN A 107 -7.48 -11.57 -8.13
CA ASN A 107 -8.04 -11.85 -9.45
C ASN A 107 -9.42 -12.51 -9.36
N GLU A 108 -9.65 -13.37 -8.37
CA GLU A 108 -10.97 -13.94 -8.06
C GLU A 108 -11.97 -12.85 -7.65
N TYR A 109 -11.55 -11.90 -6.80
CA TYR A 109 -12.39 -10.78 -6.38
C TYR A 109 -12.70 -9.81 -7.54
N LEU A 110 -11.72 -9.58 -8.42
CA LEU A 110 -11.86 -8.66 -9.55
C LEU A 110 -12.59 -9.27 -10.74
N GLU A 111 -12.70 -10.60 -10.81
CA GLU A 111 -13.20 -11.35 -11.98
C GLU A 111 -12.38 -11.12 -13.27
N PHE A 112 -11.13 -10.64 -13.14
CA PHE A 112 -10.15 -10.55 -14.22
C PHE A 112 -8.73 -10.61 -13.65
N LYS A 113 -7.76 -10.89 -14.51
CA LYS A 113 -6.34 -10.90 -14.13
C LYS A 113 -5.76 -9.51 -14.11
N ILE A 114 -5.33 -9.04 -12.95
CA ILE A 114 -4.79 -7.69 -12.81
C ILE A 114 -3.54 -7.49 -13.66
N GLU A 115 -2.67 -8.50 -13.75
CA GLU A 115 -1.43 -8.48 -14.55
C GLU A 115 -1.66 -8.33 -16.05
N GLU A 116 -2.87 -8.58 -16.54
CA GLU A 116 -3.21 -8.37 -17.95
C GLU A 116 -3.66 -6.92 -18.23
N THR A 117 -3.72 -6.07 -17.20
CA THR A 117 -4.03 -4.64 -17.35
C THR A 117 -2.78 -3.80 -17.59
N SER A 118 -2.93 -2.70 -18.34
CA SER A 118 -1.84 -1.81 -18.74
C SER A 118 -2.20 -0.34 -18.52
N VAL A 119 -1.17 0.45 -18.20
CA VAL A 119 -1.27 1.92 -18.14
C VAL A 119 -1.28 2.56 -19.51
N TYR A 120 -0.80 1.86 -20.54
CA TYR A 120 -0.65 2.39 -21.90
C TYR A 120 -1.93 2.27 -22.73
N ASP A 121 -2.73 1.22 -22.52
CA ASP A 121 -4.00 1.01 -23.21
C ASP A 121 -5.22 1.49 -22.39
N GLY A 122 -4.96 2.01 -21.19
CA GLY A 122 -6.00 2.53 -20.28
C GLY A 122 -6.78 1.47 -19.51
N THR A 123 -6.52 0.18 -19.69
CA THR A 123 -7.26 -0.90 -18.99
C THR A 123 -7.00 -0.89 -17.49
N TRP A 124 -5.79 -0.53 -17.04
CA TRP A 124 -5.52 -0.30 -15.61
C TRP A 124 -6.48 0.75 -15.04
N ARG A 125 -6.66 1.84 -15.78
CA ARG A 125 -7.46 2.97 -15.33
C ARG A 125 -8.94 2.61 -15.27
N SER A 126 -9.49 2.12 -16.38
CA SER A 126 -10.92 1.85 -16.52
C SER A 126 -11.40 0.64 -15.72
N LYS A 127 -10.56 -0.41 -15.58
CA LYS A 127 -10.94 -1.62 -14.83
C LYS A 127 -10.59 -1.58 -13.36
N PHE A 128 -9.55 -0.83 -12.96
CA PHE A 128 -9.10 -0.83 -11.57
C PHE A 128 -9.08 0.55 -10.92
N SER A 129 -8.25 1.50 -11.37
CA SER A 129 -7.99 2.71 -10.57
C SER A 129 -9.21 3.59 -10.39
N ASP A 130 -9.99 3.83 -11.46
CA ASP A 130 -11.17 4.70 -11.38
C ASP A 130 -12.26 4.07 -10.51
N ILE A 131 -12.38 2.75 -10.56
CA ILE A 131 -13.35 1.96 -9.78
C ILE A 131 -12.90 1.85 -8.33
N TYR A 132 -11.74 1.26 -8.02
CA TYR A 132 -11.40 0.86 -6.65
C TYR A 132 -10.56 1.89 -5.88
N ILE A 133 -9.76 2.72 -6.56
CA ILE A 133 -8.94 3.75 -5.88
C ILE A 133 -9.74 5.06 -5.75
N HIS A 134 -10.42 5.49 -6.82
CA HIS A 134 -11.07 6.79 -6.87
C HIS A 134 -12.55 6.77 -6.43
N SER A 135 -13.29 5.67 -6.61
CA SER A 135 -14.62 5.53 -6.00
C SER A 135 -14.51 5.24 -4.51
N LYS A 136 -15.10 6.11 -3.68
CA LYS A 136 -15.11 5.95 -2.23
C LYS A 136 -15.82 4.67 -1.77
N GLU A 137 -16.90 4.29 -2.45
CA GLU A 137 -17.69 3.09 -2.11
C GLU A 137 -16.89 1.82 -2.36
N HIS A 138 -16.39 1.63 -3.59
CA HIS A 138 -15.59 0.46 -3.94
C HIS A 138 -14.32 0.36 -3.12
N ARG A 139 -13.67 1.50 -2.83
CA ARG A 139 -12.49 1.53 -1.95
C ARG A 139 -12.83 1.00 -0.56
N ARG A 140 -13.97 1.39 0.02
CA ARG A 140 -14.42 0.87 1.32
C ARG A 140 -14.76 -0.62 1.27
N ASN A 141 -15.38 -1.09 0.19
CA ASN A 141 -15.66 -2.51 0.01
C ASN A 141 -14.36 -3.32 -0.08
N PHE A 142 -13.36 -2.82 -0.82
CA PHE A 142 -12.04 -3.43 -0.90
C PHE A 142 -11.36 -3.45 0.48
N MET A 143 -11.37 -2.33 1.20
CA MET A 143 -10.83 -2.23 2.56
C MET A 143 -11.47 -3.26 3.49
N SER A 144 -12.80 -3.36 3.48
CA SER A 144 -13.56 -4.34 4.29
C SER A 144 -13.18 -5.79 3.96
N LYS A 145 -12.89 -6.07 2.69
CA LYS A 145 -12.56 -7.41 2.21
C LYS A 145 -11.13 -7.84 2.57
N PHE A 146 -10.16 -6.94 2.43
CA PHE A 146 -8.73 -7.30 2.45
C PHE A 146 -7.93 -6.70 3.60
N VAL A 147 -8.43 -5.66 4.26
CA VAL A 147 -7.70 -4.95 5.32
C VAL A 147 -8.19 -5.39 6.69
N SER A 148 -7.23 -5.73 7.55
CA SER A 148 -7.45 -6.02 8.96
C SER A 148 -6.90 -4.89 9.83
N VAL A 149 -7.52 -4.67 10.99
CA VAL A 149 -6.98 -3.81 12.04
C VAL A 149 -6.29 -4.71 13.06
N ILE A 150 -4.99 -4.53 13.25
CA ILE A 150 -4.18 -5.35 14.17
C ILE A 150 -3.66 -4.52 15.34
N PRO A 151 -3.40 -5.13 16.51
CA PRO A 151 -2.79 -4.43 17.63
C PRO A 151 -1.38 -3.92 17.30
N ARG A 152 -1.07 -2.73 17.79
CA ARG A 152 0.26 -2.17 17.75
C ARG A 152 1.09 -2.73 18.91
N VAL A 153 1.79 -3.82 18.65
CA VAL A 153 2.87 -4.35 19.51
C VAL A 153 4.16 -3.55 19.34
#